data_AF-A0A350JFX1-F1
#
_entry.id   AF-A0A350JFX1-F1
#
_cell.length_a   1.000
_cell.length_b   1.000
_cell.length_c   1.000
_cell.angle_alpha   90.00
_cell.angle_beta   90.00
_cell.angle_gamma   90.00
#
_symmetry.space_group_name_H-M   'P 1'
#
loop_
_entity.id
_entity.type
_entity.pdbx_description
1 polymer ?
#
loop_
_entity_poly.entity_id
_entity_poly.type
_entity_poly.pdbx_seq_one_letter_code
_entity_poly.pdbx_strand_id
1 'polypeptide(L)'
;VVAVESPFFAQVEAQLELFLTTGQTEMMDTANWTTHQWLHFLRTMPEAISMERLTALDKSFGFTKTGNSEIAAEWFVLAIENDYRTADAAIEGFLIRVGRRKFLTPIYGALVTADPTMERARSIYEKARPNYHSVSTNTLDEMLDI
;
A
#
# COMPACT_ATOMS: atom_id res chain seq x y z
N VAL A 1 -6.87 -11.99 25.47
CA VAL A 1 -7.25 -11.70 24.08
C VAL A 1 -7.32 -13.05 23.37
N VAL A 2 -8.48 -13.47 22.88
CA VAL A 2 -8.58 -14.69 22.08
C VAL A 2 -7.91 -14.36 20.75
N ALA A 3 -6.81 -15.03 20.42
CA ALA A 3 -6.23 -14.93 19.10
C ALA A 3 -7.26 -15.48 18.11
N VAL A 4 -7.76 -14.63 17.22
CA VAL A 4 -8.61 -15.08 16.13
C VAL A 4 -7.68 -15.76 15.12
N GLU A 5 -7.57 -17.08 15.21
CA GLU A 5 -6.73 -17.87 14.32
C GLU A 5 -7.51 -18.24 13.06
N SER A 6 -6.94 -17.91 11.89
CA SER A 6 -7.45 -18.34 10.59
C SER A 6 -6.43 -19.27 9.94
N PRO A 7 -6.79 -20.53 9.62
CA PRO A 7 -5.87 -21.45 8.95
C PRO A 7 -5.41 -20.91 7.59
N PHE A 8 -6.20 -20.06 6.94
CA PHE A 8 -5.83 -19.41 5.68
C PHE A 8 -4.80 -18.30 5.85
N PHE A 9 -4.71 -17.65 7.02
CA PHE A 9 -3.68 -16.65 7.30
C PHE A 9 -2.35 -17.30 7.66
N ALA A 10 -2.38 -18.42 8.40
CA ALA A 10 -1.17 -19.23 8.62
C ALA A 10 -0.56 -19.71 7.29
N GLN A 11 -1.39 -20.08 6.31
CA GLN A 11 -0.91 -20.41 4.96
C GLN A 11 -0.26 -19.21 4.26
N VAL A 12 -0.85 -18.03 4.36
CA VAL A 12 -0.28 -16.79 3.80
C VAL A 12 1.08 -16.48 4.43
N GLU A 13 1.20 -16.60 5.75
CA GLU A 13 2.45 -16.37 6.49
C GLU A 13 3.55 -17.35 6.07
N ALA A 14 3.22 -18.63 5.86
CA ALA A 14 4.17 -19.61 5.34
C ALA A 14 4.65 -19.26 3.91
N GLN A 15 3.75 -18.78 3.03
CA GLN A 15 4.14 -18.32 1.69
C GLN A 15 5.00 -17.04 1.74
N LEU A 16 4.71 -16.14 2.69
CA LEU A 16 5.52 -14.95 2.93
C LEU A 16 6.93 -15.32 3.41
N GLU A 17 7.06 -16.22 4.38
CA GLU A 17 8.36 -16.70 4.87
C GLU A 17 9.18 -17.36 3.75
N LEU A 18 8.53 -18.18 2.92
CA LEU A 18 9.14 -18.77 1.73
C LEU A 18 9.68 -17.69 0.81
N PHE A 19 8.88 -16.68 0.47
CA PHE A 19 9.30 -15.56 -0.36
C PHE A 19 10.43 -14.74 0.26
N LEU A 20 10.37 -14.45 1.56
CA LEU A 20 11.42 -13.70 2.26
C LEU A 20 12.74 -14.47 2.35
N THR A 21 12.71 -15.80 2.23
CA THR A 21 13.91 -16.64 2.21
C THR A 21 14.48 -16.79 0.80
N THR A 22 13.63 -17.01 -0.21
CA THR A 22 14.07 -17.35 -1.58
C THR A 22 14.13 -16.15 -2.51
N GLY A 23 13.31 -15.12 -2.28
CA GLY A 23 13.06 -14.03 -3.22
C GLY A 23 12.24 -14.43 -4.46
N GLN A 24 11.76 -15.68 -4.53
CA GLN A 24 11.14 -16.27 -5.71
C GLN A 24 9.62 -16.27 -5.59
N THR A 25 8.97 -15.37 -6.32
CA THR A 25 7.49 -15.27 -6.34
C THR A 25 6.80 -16.46 -7.01
N GLU A 26 7.48 -17.13 -7.93
CA GLU A 26 7.01 -18.30 -8.68
C GLU A 26 6.86 -19.55 -7.82
N MET A 27 7.54 -19.59 -6.66
CA MET A 27 7.40 -20.67 -5.69
C MET A 27 6.17 -20.50 -4.78
N MET A 28 5.55 -19.32 -4.79
CA MET A 28 4.42 -19.02 -3.92
C MET A 28 3.11 -19.58 -4.49
N ASP A 29 2.36 -20.32 -3.67
CA ASP A 29 0.99 -20.75 -4.02
C ASP A 29 -0.03 -19.67 -3.64
N THR A 30 -0.34 -18.81 -4.61
CA THR A 30 -1.22 -17.63 -4.45
C THR A 30 -2.46 -17.67 -5.32
N ALA A 31 -2.64 -18.71 -6.14
CA ALA A 31 -3.64 -18.75 -7.22
C ALA A 31 -5.09 -18.58 -6.73
N ASN A 32 -5.39 -19.05 -5.51
CA ASN A 32 -6.74 -19.02 -4.93
C ASN A 32 -6.89 -18.00 -3.80
N TRP A 33 -5.96 -17.04 -3.68
CA TRP A 33 -6.03 -16.06 -2.61
C TRP A 33 -7.18 -15.08 -2.80
N THR A 34 -7.92 -14.90 -1.71
CA THR A 34 -8.94 -13.85 -1.59
C THR A 34 -8.30 -12.49 -1.32
N THR A 35 -9.06 -11.41 -1.48
CA THR A 35 -8.63 -10.06 -1.07
C THR A 35 -8.13 -10.03 0.38
N HIS A 36 -8.79 -10.73 1.32
CA HIS A 36 -8.37 -10.73 2.72
C HIS A 36 -7.01 -11.38 2.92
N GLN A 37 -6.68 -12.41 2.16
CA GLN A 37 -5.36 -13.05 2.20
C GLN A 37 -4.28 -12.13 1.61
N TRP A 38 -4.57 -11.42 0.51
CA TRP A 38 -3.65 -10.41 -0.02
C TRP A 38 -3.43 -9.24 0.93
N LEU A 39 -4.49 -8.78 1.61
CA LEU A 39 -4.35 -7.73 2.62
C LEU A 39 -3.54 -8.20 3.81
N HIS A 40 -3.75 -9.45 4.26
CA HIS A 40 -2.93 -10.05 5.33
C HIS A 40 -1.48 -10.12 4.89
N PHE A 41 -1.21 -10.63 3.68
CA PHE A 41 0.14 -10.71 3.11
C PHE A 41 0.85 -9.36 3.12
N LEU A 42 0.22 -8.31 2.57
CA LEU A 42 0.81 -6.97 2.50
C LEU A 42 1.04 -6.35 3.89
N ARG A 43 0.11 -6.56 4.83
CA ARG A 43 0.22 -6.03 6.20
C ARG A 43 1.22 -6.76 7.09
N THR A 44 1.54 -8.01 6.75
CA THR A 44 2.53 -8.82 7.49
C THR A 44 3.92 -8.69 6.88
N MET A 45 4.08 -7.92 5.79
CA MET A 45 5.41 -7.63 5.23
C MET A 45 6.31 -6.94 6.27
N PRO A 46 7.60 -7.29 6.33
CA PRO A 46 8.55 -6.57 7.17
C PRO A 46 8.70 -5.12 6.68
N GLU A 47 8.97 -4.21 7.61
CA GLU A 47 9.10 -2.77 7.34
C GLU A 47 10.14 -2.47 6.26
N ALA A 48 11.27 -3.19 6.30
CA ALA A 48 12.36 -3.05 5.33
C ALA A 48 12.38 -4.24 4.36
N ILE A 49 12.22 -3.93 3.08
CA ILE A 49 12.31 -4.88 1.98
C ILE A 49 13.20 -4.32 0.87
N SER A 50 13.94 -5.20 0.19
CA SER A 50 14.77 -4.78 -0.93
C SER A 50 13.94 -4.38 -2.15
N MET A 51 14.45 -3.39 -2.89
CA MET A 51 13.93 -2.95 -4.19
C MET A 51 13.72 -4.12 -5.18
N GLU A 52 14.62 -5.10 -5.17
CA GLU A 52 14.53 -6.31 -6.00
C GLU A 52 13.27 -7.13 -5.66
N ARG A 53 12.99 -7.32 -4.36
CA ARG A 53 11.82 -8.06 -3.89
C ARG A 53 10.52 -7.32 -4.20
N LEU A 54 10.47 -6.00 -4.01
CA LEU A 54 9.29 -5.20 -4.42
C LEU A 54 9.05 -5.30 -5.92
N THR A 55 10.12 -5.23 -6.71
CA THR A 55 10.03 -5.37 -8.17
C THR A 55 9.53 -6.76 -8.57
N ALA A 56 10.02 -7.82 -7.92
CA ALA A 56 9.55 -9.17 -8.16
C ALA A 56 8.07 -9.33 -7.83
N LEU A 57 7.62 -8.84 -6.67
CA LEU A 57 6.22 -8.85 -6.25
C LEU A 57 5.32 -8.08 -7.22
N ASP A 58 5.70 -6.85 -7.57
CA ASP A 58 4.89 -6.02 -8.46
C ASP A 58 4.81 -6.61 -9.87
N LYS A 59 5.91 -7.20 -10.35
CA LYS A 59 5.93 -7.89 -11.65
C LYS A 59 5.02 -9.11 -11.65
N SER A 60 5.02 -9.89 -10.59
CA SER A 60 4.29 -11.17 -10.51
C SER A 60 2.81 -10.99 -10.18
N PHE A 61 2.47 -10.04 -9.31
CA PHE A 61 1.12 -9.85 -8.79
C PHE A 61 0.43 -8.56 -9.27
N GLY A 62 1.16 -7.65 -9.91
CA GLY A 62 0.60 -6.45 -10.54
C GLY A 62 0.01 -5.46 -9.55
N PHE A 63 0.55 -5.34 -8.34
CA PHE A 63 0.00 -4.51 -7.28
C PHE A 63 -0.10 -3.03 -7.66
N THR A 64 0.90 -2.48 -8.35
CA THR A 64 0.89 -1.10 -8.85
C THR A 64 -0.24 -0.84 -9.85
N LYS A 65 -0.72 -1.88 -10.53
CA LYS A 65 -1.78 -1.79 -11.56
C LYS A 65 -3.12 -2.37 -11.10
N THR A 66 -3.25 -2.71 -9.82
CA THR A 66 -4.45 -3.39 -9.32
C THR A 66 -5.69 -2.49 -9.40
N GLY A 67 -6.82 -3.09 -9.79
CA GLY A 67 -8.13 -2.41 -9.75
C GLY A 67 -8.78 -2.43 -8.36
N ASN A 68 -8.26 -3.22 -7.43
CA ASN A 68 -8.80 -3.36 -6.09
C ASN A 68 -8.21 -2.29 -5.16
N SER A 69 -9.03 -1.29 -4.79
CA SER A 69 -8.57 -0.17 -3.95
C SER A 69 -8.07 -0.57 -2.56
N GLU A 70 -8.53 -1.69 -2.01
CA GLU A 70 -8.02 -2.17 -0.71
C GLU A 70 -6.56 -2.64 -0.86
N ILE A 71 -6.28 -3.44 -1.90
CA ILE A 71 -4.92 -3.92 -2.17
C ILE A 71 -4.01 -2.77 -2.60
N ALA A 72 -4.51 -1.87 -3.45
CA ALA A 72 -3.77 -0.69 -3.90
C ALA A 72 -3.31 0.17 -2.72
N ALA A 73 -4.20 0.43 -1.76
CA ALA A 73 -3.87 1.27 -0.62
C ALA A 73 -2.76 0.66 0.26
N GLU A 74 -2.84 -0.64 0.58
CA GLU A 74 -1.79 -1.31 1.36
C GLU A 74 -0.46 -1.37 0.59
N TRP A 75 -0.51 -1.66 -0.71
CA TRP A 75 0.69 -1.68 -1.56
C TRP A 75 1.35 -0.31 -1.66
N PHE A 76 0.57 0.76 -1.80
CA PHE A 76 1.10 2.11 -1.94
C PHE A 76 1.76 2.61 -0.66
N VAL A 77 1.21 2.28 0.52
CA VAL A 77 1.88 2.55 1.79
C VAL A 77 3.23 1.85 1.84
N LEU A 78 3.26 0.53 1.60
CA LEU A 78 4.50 -0.25 1.60
C LEU A 78 5.53 0.27 0.58
N ALA A 79 5.07 0.66 -0.61
CA ALA A 79 5.90 1.23 -1.67
C ALA A 79 6.51 2.57 -1.25
N ILE A 80 5.75 3.45 -0.59
CA ILE A 80 6.26 4.74 -0.11
C ILE A 80 7.29 4.53 1.00
N GLU A 81 6.99 3.66 1.97
CA GLU A 81 7.86 3.36 3.11
C GLU A 81 9.21 2.77 2.67
N ASN A 82 9.24 2.06 1.55
CA ASN A 82 10.45 1.45 0.99
C ASN A 82 11.04 2.21 -0.23
N ASP A 83 10.64 3.46 -0.45
CA ASP A 83 11.10 4.32 -1.55
C ASP A 83 10.96 3.67 -2.95
N TYR A 84 9.92 2.86 -3.16
CA TYR A 84 9.61 2.19 -4.41
C TYR A 84 8.98 3.14 -5.45
N ARG A 85 9.82 4.01 -6.02
CA ARG A 85 9.41 5.08 -6.94
C ARG A 85 8.70 4.63 -8.21
N THR A 86 8.84 3.36 -8.61
CA THR A 86 8.11 2.80 -9.76
C THR A 86 6.59 2.92 -9.59
N ALA A 87 6.08 2.95 -8.35
CA ALA A 87 4.66 3.11 -8.05
C ALA A 87 4.20 4.59 -8.03
N ASP A 88 5.09 5.58 -8.09
CA ASP A 88 4.76 7.00 -7.83
C ASP A 88 3.62 7.53 -8.71
N ALA A 89 3.65 7.25 -10.01
CA ALA A 89 2.60 7.68 -10.94
C ALA A 89 1.25 7.02 -10.65
N ALA A 90 1.26 5.74 -10.22
CA ALA A 90 0.04 5.03 -9.84
C ALA A 90 -0.54 5.56 -8.51
N ILE A 91 0.34 5.90 -7.55
CA ILE A 91 -0.04 6.52 -6.28
C ILE A 91 -0.73 7.85 -6.52
N GLU A 92 -0.12 8.75 -7.30
CA GLU A 92 -0.71 10.06 -7.62
C GLU A 92 -2.05 9.89 -8.35
N GLY A 93 -2.11 9.05 -9.38
CA GLY A 93 -3.33 8.78 -10.12
C GLY A 93 -4.45 8.17 -9.26
N PHE A 94 -4.10 7.33 -8.29
CA PHE A 94 -5.05 6.78 -7.34
C PHE A 94 -5.60 7.85 -6.39
N LEU A 95 -4.72 8.68 -5.81
CA LEU A 95 -5.11 9.75 -4.89
C LEU A 95 -6.01 10.79 -5.59
N ILE A 96 -5.71 11.17 -6.83
CA ILE A 96 -6.56 12.10 -7.60
C ILE A 96 -7.95 11.53 -7.86
N ARG A 97 -8.05 10.21 -8.09
CA ARG A 97 -9.29 9.53 -8.47
C ARG A 97 -10.16 9.09 -7.28
N VAL A 98 -9.55 8.75 -6.14
CA VAL A 98 -10.25 8.13 -5.00
C VAL A 98 -10.37 9.10 -3.84
N GLY A 99 -11.60 9.48 -3.46
CA GLY A 99 -11.84 10.45 -2.38
C GLY A 99 -12.11 9.89 -0.98
N ARG A 100 -12.08 8.56 -0.79
CA ARG A 100 -12.46 7.93 0.50
C ARG A 100 -11.34 8.05 1.53
N ARG A 101 -11.59 8.79 2.62
CA ARG A 101 -10.65 8.98 3.74
C ARG A 101 -9.91 7.72 4.19
N LYS A 102 -10.59 6.56 4.24
CA LYS A 102 -10.01 5.26 4.59
C LYS A 102 -8.71 4.94 3.82
N PHE A 103 -8.66 5.27 2.53
CA PHE A 103 -7.48 5.02 1.70
C PHE A 103 -6.53 6.22 1.69
N LEU A 104 -7.08 7.43 1.74
CA LEU A 104 -6.28 8.65 1.68
C LEU A 104 -5.38 8.83 2.89
N THR A 105 -5.94 8.71 4.09
CA THR A 105 -5.22 8.96 5.35
C THR A 105 -3.93 8.14 5.48
N PRO A 106 -3.93 6.81 5.29
CA PRO A 106 -2.69 6.05 5.42
C PRO A 106 -1.67 6.38 4.31
N ILE A 107 -2.10 6.61 3.07
CA ILE A 107 -1.18 6.92 1.97
C ILE A 107 -0.54 8.30 2.16
N TYR A 108 -1.33 9.33 2.52
CA TYR A 108 -0.78 10.65 2.83
C TYR A 108 0.11 10.62 4.08
N GLY A 109 -0.27 9.84 5.10
CA GLY A 109 0.57 9.62 6.27
C GLY A 109 1.95 9.07 5.90
N ALA A 110 1.99 8.03 5.07
CA ALA A 110 3.25 7.47 4.57
C ALA A 110 4.07 8.51 3.77
N LEU A 111 3.43 9.35 2.94
CA LEU A 111 4.13 10.41 2.20
C LEU A 111 4.76 11.45 3.14
N VAL A 112 4.04 11.86 4.19
CA VAL A 112 4.55 12.82 5.19
C VAL A 112 5.70 12.22 6.00
N THR A 113 5.61 10.94 6.36
CA THR A 113 6.69 10.23 7.06
C THR A 113 7.94 10.09 6.19
N ALA A 114 7.78 9.77 4.91
CA ALA A 114 8.89 9.61 3.96
C ALA A 114 9.54 10.95 3.55
N ASP A 115 8.77 12.04 3.51
CA ASP A 115 9.22 13.39 3.19
C ASP A 115 8.67 14.41 4.20
N PRO A 116 9.46 14.74 5.24
CA PRO A 116 9.05 15.72 6.26
C PRO A 116 8.80 17.14 5.74
N THR A 117 9.25 17.49 4.52
CA THR A 117 8.94 18.79 3.92
C THR A 117 7.48 18.87 3.43
N MET A 118 6.85 17.70 3.25
CA MET A 118 5.50 17.51 2.73
C MET A 118 5.30 18.03 1.30
N GLU A 119 6.37 18.37 0.57
CA GLU A 119 6.27 18.96 -0.76
C GLU A 119 5.55 18.01 -1.72
N ARG A 120 5.95 16.73 -1.74
CA ARG A 120 5.31 15.72 -2.57
C ARG A 120 3.83 15.53 -2.19
N ALA A 121 3.53 15.43 -0.90
CA ALA A 121 2.17 15.24 -0.40
C ALA A 121 1.26 16.42 -0.79
N ARG A 122 1.72 17.66 -0.54
CA ARG A 122 0.98 18.88 -0.85
C ARG A 122 0.74 19.04 -2.36
N SER A 123 1.73 18.75 -3.20
CA SER A 123 1.59 18.83 -4.65
C SER A 123 0.51 17.89 -5.20
N ILE A 124 0.45 16.66 -4.70
CA ILE A 124 -0.61 15.71 -5.08
C ILE A 124 -1.96 16.17 -4.52
N TYR A 125 -1.99 16.61 -3.27
CA TYR A 125 -3.21 17.05 -2.61
C TYR A 125 -3.85 18.25 -3.31
N GLU A 126 -3.07 19.23 -3.76
CA GLU A 126 -3.58 20.39 -4.51
C GLU A 126 -4.40 19.95 -5.74
N LYS A 127 -3.94 18.94 -6.47
CA LYS A 127 -4.63 18.38 -7.64
C LYS A 127 -5.87 17.56 -7.26
N ALA A 128 -5.80 16.82 -6.16
CA ALA A 128 -6.82 15.86 -5.75
C ALA A 128 -7.95 16.47 -4.90
N ARG A 129 -7.63 17.51 -4.11
CA ARG A 129 -8.52 18.15 -3.12
C ARG A 129 -9.89 18.56 -3.68
N PRO A 130 -10.02 19.12 -4.90
CA PRO A 130 -11.34 19.47 -5.46
C PRO A 130 -12.30 18.28 -5.59
N ASN A 131 -11.77 17.05 -5.68
CA ASN A 131 -12.57 15.83 -5.83
C ASN A 131 -12.96 15.20 -4.48
N TYR A 132 -12.47 15.72 -3.36
CA TYR A 132 -12.65 15.11 -2.05
C TYR A 132 -13.88 15.64 -1.32
N HIS A 133 -14.51 14.76 -0.55
CA HIS A 133 -15.56 15.14 0.40
C HIS A 133 -14.95 15.92 1.58
N SER A 134 -15.73 16.82 2.19
CA SER A 134 -15.30 17.68 3.30
C SER A 134 -14.68 16.91 4.48
N VAL A 135 -15.22 15.73 4.80
CA VAL A 135 -14.66 14.85 5.84
C VAL A 135 -13.22 14.41 5.52
N SER A 136 -12.91 14.15 4.24
CA SER A 136 -11.55 13.81 3.82
C SER A 136 -10.66 15.05 3.81
N THR A 137 -11.15 16.19 3.29
CA THR A 137 -10.35 17.42 3.23
C THR A 137 -10.00 17.92 4.62
N ASN A 138 -10.94 17.94 5.57
CA ASN A 138 -10.67 18.41 6.94
C ASN A 138 -9.54 17.59 7.61
N THR A 139 -9.55 16.26 7.42
CA THR A 139 -8.49 15.39 7.96
C THR A 139 -7.15 15.63 7.28
N LEU A 140 -7.13 15.89 5.97
CA LEU A 140 -5.89 16.09 5.21
C LEU A 140 -5.34 17.51 5.34
N ASP A 141 -6.20 18.52 5.47
CA ASP A 141 -5.81 19.90 5.74
C ASP A 141 -5.07 19.96 7.10
N GLU A 142 -5.59 19.27 8.13
CA GLU A 142 -4.91 19.13 9.44
C GLU A 142 -3.59 18.36 9.33
N MET A 143 -3.54 17.26 8.55
CA MET A 143 -2.33 16.46 8.38
C MET A 143 -1.22 17.20 7.61
N LEU A 144 -1.58 18.08 6.67
CA LEU A 144 -0.65 18.73 5.75
C LEU A 144 -0.35 20.19 6.13
N ASP A 145 -0.84 20.65 7.28
CA ASP A 145 -0.75 22.03 7.77
C ASP A 145 -1.17 23.07 6.70
N ILE A 146 -2.39 22.90 6.15
CA ILE A 146 -2.98 23.79 5.11
C ILE A 146 -4.12 24.62 5.69
#